data_AF-A0A1R4GQC0-F1
#
_entry.id   AF-A0A1R4GQC0-F1
#
_cell.length_a   1.000
_cell.length_b   1.000
_cell.length_c   1.000
_cell.angle_alpha   90.00
_cell.angle_beta   90.00
_cell.angle_gamma   90.00
#
_symmetry.space_group_name_H-M   'P 1'
#
loop_
_entity.id
_entity.type
_entity.pdbx_description
1 polymer ?
#
loop_
_entity_poly.entity_id
_entity_poly.type
_entity_poly.pdbx_seq_one_letter_code
_entity_poly.pdbx_strand_id
1 'polypeptide(L)'
;MCVALYPPPEVGGFTATGDKAVNKAPANKAQFEGLGDIVIGAMDNFPIEKDLMVDTEPFIKKLESVSPYIISKNPRALSDKENLQTPKQLAKYKQYTMCINCMLCYQPALKSDLMQTF
;
A
#
# COMPACT_ATOMS: atom_id res chain seq x y z
N MET A 1 -12.31 -30.51 2.92
CA MET A 1 -11.81 -30.60 4.31
C MET A 1 -10.62 -29.65 4.43
N CYS A 2 -10.88 -28.41 4.82
CA CYS A 2 -9.87 -27.36 4.97
C CYS A 2 -9.39 -27.39 6.42
N VAL A 3 -8.14 -27.79 6.67
CA VAL A 3 -7.53 -27.63 8.00
C VAL A 3 -6.42 -26.59 7.85
N ALA A 4 -6.74 -25.37 8.25
CA ALA A 4 -5.78 -24.31 8.48
C ALA A 4 -4.87 -24.71 9.67
N LEU A 5 -3.74 -25.36 9.39
CA LEU A 5 -2.66 -25.59 10.34
C LEU A 5 -1.49 -24.62 10.07
N TYR A 6 -1.76 -23.32 10.16
CA TYR A 6 -0.71 -22.39 10.53
C TYR A 6 -1.28 -21.38 11.52
N PRO A 7 -0.97 -21.49 12.83
CA PRO A 7 -1.23 -20.39 13.73
C PRO A 7 -0.46 -19.17 13.18
N PRO A 8 -1.13 -18.03 12.94
CA PRO A 8 -0.44 -16.85 12.46
C PRO A 8 0.61 -16.48 13.51
N PRO A 9 1.88 -16.25 13.13
CA PRO A 9 2.81 -15.58 14.03
C PRO A 9 2.14 -14.26 14.41
N GLU A 10 2.24 -13.86 15.69
CA GLU A 10 1.63 -12.65 16.27
C GLU A 10 2.17 -11.37 15.62
N VAL A 11 1.91 -11.20 14.33
CA VAL A 11 2.05 -9.97 13.59
C VAL A 11 0.70 -9.30 13.73
N GLY A 12 0.65 -8.33 14.64
CA GLY A 12 -0.55 -7.53 14.89
C GLY A 12 -1.16 -7.06 13.56
N GLY A 13 -2.37 -7.53 13.28
CA GLY A 13 -3.11 -7.11 12.09
C GLY A 13 -4.14 -8.13 11.62
N PHE A 14 -5.38 -7.92 12.07
CA PHE A 14 -6.62 -8.49 11.52
C PHE A 14 -6.92 -9.97 11.82
N THR A 15 -7.12 -10.30 13.10
CA THR A 15 -7.97 -11.44 13.48
C THR A 15 -9.43 -11.05 13.29
N ALA A 16 -10.14 -11.78 12.42
CA ALA A 16 -11.58 -11.72 12.26
C ALA A 16 -12.29 -12.32 13.49
N THR A 17 -12.27 -11.58 14.59
CA THR A 17 -13.14 -11.75 15.75
C THR A 17 -13.48 -10.35 16.23
N GLY A 18 -14.78 -10.07 16.35
CA GLY A 18 -15.32 -8.74 16.60
C GLY A 18 -14.98 -8.18 17.97
N ASP A 19 -13.72 -7.78 18.16
CA ASP A 19 -13.28 -7.05 19.33
C ASP A 19 -12.50 -5.80 18.90
N LYS A 20 -13.14 -4.67 19.23
CA LYS A 20 -12.64 -3.28 19.14
C LYS A 20 -12.59 -2.72 17.72
N ALA A 21 -13.65 -1.99 17.42
CA ALA A 21 -13.77 -1.00 16.35
C ALA A 21 -12.42 -0.39 15.95
N VAL A 22 -11.85 -0.85 14.84
CA VAL A 22 -10.96 -0.04 14.01
C VAL A 22 -11.82 0.75 13.02
N ASN A 23 -12.89 1.35 13.53
CA ASN A 23 -13.47 2.54 12.94
C ASN A 23 -12.81 3.69 13.70
N LYS A 24 -11.54 3.97 13.39
CA LYS A 24 -10.94 5.23 13.83
C LYS A 24 -11.79 6.32 13.18
N ALA A 25 -12.51 7.06 14.01
CA ALA A 25 -13.43 8.12 13.60
C ALA A 25 -12.79 9.02 12.54
N PRO A 26 -13.58 9.62 11.64
CA PRO A 26 -13.08 10.69 10.77
C PRO A 26 -12.35 11.72 11.64
N ALA A 27 -11.24 12.23 11.13
CA ALA A 27 -10.35 13.08 11.90
C ALA A 27 -11.16 14.18 12.61
N ASN A 28 -11.17 14.16 13.95
CA ASN A 28 -11.98 15.08 14.74
C ASN A 28 -11.11 16.25 15.20
N LYS A 29 -11.75 17.36 15.55
CA LYS A 29 -11.06 18.59 16.00
C LYS A 29 -10.02 18.32 17.09
N ALA A 30 -10.28 17.36 17.98
CA ALA A 30 -9.37 16.98 19.07
C ALA A 30 -8.02 16.41 18.59
N GLN A 31 -7.91 15.88 17.36
CA GLN A 31 -6.64 15.38 16.81
C GLN A 31 -5.71 16.49 16.33
N PHE A 32 -6.23 17.71 16.12
CA PHE A 32 -5.47 18.83 15.58
C PHE A 32 -5.35 20.03 16.54
N GLU A 33 -5.90 19.91 17.75
CA GLU A 33 -5.76 20.94 18.79
C GLU A 33 -4.29 21.10 19.20
N GLY A 34 -3.75 22.31 18.99
CA GLY A 34 -2.38 22.67 19.35
C GLY A 34 -1.33 22.49 18.25
N LEU A 35 -1.69 22.02 17.04
CA LEU A 35 -0.74 21.85 15.92
C LEU A 35 -0.36 23.15 15.19
N GLY A 36 -0.97 24.29 15.54
CA GLY A 36 -0.76 25.55 14.84
C GLY A 36 -1.34 25.53 13.42
N ASP A 37 -0.77 26.33 12.51
CA ASP A 37 -1.20 26.39 11.12
C ASP A 37 -0.76 25.13 10.35
N ILE A 38 -1.71 24.42 9.75
CA ILE A 38 -1.44 23.22 8.94
C ILE A 38 -1.53 23.60 7.47
N VAL A 39 -0.41 23.46 6.75
CA VAL A 39 -0.34 23.66 5.30
C VAL A 39 -0.44 22.31 4.60
N ILE A 40 -1.41 22.17 3.68
CA ILE A 40 -1.60 20.97 2.87
C ILE A 40 -1.35 21.35 1.42
N GLY A 41 -0.42 20.64 0.78
CA GLY A 41 -0.08 20.79 -0.63
C GLY A 41 -0.32 19.50 -1.41
N ALA A 42 -0.31 19.62 -2.73
CA ALA A 42 -0.31 18.47 -3.63
C ALA A 42 0.99 17.65 -3.47
N MET A 43 0.98 16.44 -4.03
CA MET A 43 2.13 15.53 -3.96
C MET A 43 3.31 16.06 -4.79
N ASP A 44 4.49 16.14 -4.19
CA ASP A 44 5.73 16.53 -4.88
C ASP A 44 6.12 15.53 -5.98
N ASN A 45 6.90 15.97 -6.96
CA ASN A 45 7.35 15.21 -8.14
C ASN A 45 6.25 14.78 -9.13
N PHE A 46 5.00 15.21 -8.93
CA PHE A 46 3.92 15.01 -9.88
C PHE A 46 3.41 16.35 -10.41
N PRO A 47 3.06 16.45 -11.71
CA PRO A 47 2.34 17.61 -12.23
C PRO A 47 1.00 17.79 -11.51
N ILE A 48 0.70 19.01 -11.07
CA ILE A 48 -0.58 19.34 -10.42
C ILE A 48 -1.61 19.62 -11.51
N GLU A 49 -2.70 18.86 -11.52
CA GLU A 49 -3.83 19.07 -12.42
C GLU A 49 -4.79 20.11 -11.82
N LYS A 50 -5.19 19.91 -10.55
CA LYS A 50 -6.10 20.82 -9.84
C LYS A 50 -6.07 20.59 -8.33
N ASP A 51 -5.92 21.65 -7.56
CA ASP A 51 -5.90 21.62 -6.09
C ASP A 51 -4.85 20.63 -5.54
N LEU A 52 -5.31 19.53 -4.92
CA LEU A 52 -4.46 18.45 -4.41
C LEU A 52 -4.35 17.25 -5.37
N MET A 53 -5.02 17.32 -6.53
CA MET A 53 -5.04 16.27 -7.54
C MET A 53 -3.84 16.41 -8.47
N VAL A 54 -3.12 15.31 -8.63
CA VAL A 54 -1.89 15.22 -9.43
C VAL A 54 -2.05 14.22 -10.57
N ASP A 55 -1.30 14.42 -11.65
CA ASP A 55 -1.23 13.46 -12.75
C ASP A 55 -0.44 12.21 -12.33
N THR A 56 -1.12 11.07 -12.23
CA THR A 56 -0.52 9.78 -11.87
C THR A 56 -0.19 8.90 -13.07
N GLU A 57 -0.52 9.33 -14.29
CA GLU A 57 -0.34 8.58 -15.52
C GLU A 57 1.12 8.11 -15.75
N PRO A 58 2.17 8.92 -15.47
CA PRO A 58 3.55 8.47 -15.62
C PRO A 58 3.90 7.29 -14.70
N PHE A 59 3.33 7.25 -13.49
CA PHE A 59 3.55 6.17 -12.54
C PHE A 59 2.85 4.89 -13.01
N ILE A 60 1.60 4.98 -13.46
CA ILE A 60 0.85 3.82 -13.98
C ILE A 60 1.57 3.20 -15.17
N LYS A 61 2.02 4.00 -16.15
CA LYS A 61 2.80 3.50 -17.30
C LYS A 61 4.07 2.76 -16.88
N LYS A 62 4.76 3.25 -15.86
CA LYS A 62 5.96 2.59 -15.33
C LYS A 62 5.61 1.28 -14.62
N LEU A 63 4.50 1.23 -13.89
CA LEU A 63 4.01 0.01 -13.26
C LEU A 63 3.60 -1.05 -14.29
N GLU A 64 2.96 -0.65 -15.38
CA GLU A 64 2.59 -1.56 -16.48
C GLU A 64 3.82 -2.14 -17.18
N SER A 65 4.89 -1.34 -17.32
CA SER A 65 6.12 -1.76 -17.99
C SER A 65 6.84 -2.95 -17.34
N VAL A 66 6.58 -3.24 -16.06
CA VAL A 66 7.19 -4.35 -15.32
C VAL A 66 6.37 -5.64 -15.33
N SER A 67 5.26 -5.68 -16.09
CA SER A 67 4.37 -6.84 -16.17
C SER A 67 3.96 -7.40 -14.80
N PRO A 68 3.16 -6.66 -13.98
CA PRO A 68 2.83 -7.00 -12.60
C PRO A 68 1.78 -8.14 -12.49
N TYR A 69 2.01 -9.22 -13.24
CA TYR A 69 1.17 -10.42 -13.29
C TYR A 69 2.04 -11.67 -13.33
N ILE A 70 1.45 -12.82 -12.99
CA ILE A 70 2.19 -14.08 -12.93
C ILE A 70 2.46 -14.59 -14.35
N ILE A 71 3.74 -14.59 -14.74
CA ILE A 71 4.20 -15.19 -15.99
C ILE A 71 4.60 -16.64 -15.71
N SER A 72 3.75 -17.60 -16.10
CA SER A 72 4.04 -19.03 -15.96
C SER A 72 4.80 -19.55 -17.17
N LYS A 73 5.85 -20.35 -16.93
CA LYS A 73 6.52 -21.11 -18.00
C LYS A 73 5.67 -22.29 -18.51
N ASN A 74 4.78 -22.81 -17.65
CA ASN A 74 3.87 -23.91 -17.96
C ASN A 74 2.43 -23.41 -17.76
N PRO A 75 1.75 -22.95 -18.80
CA PRO A 75 0.35 -22.50 -18.69
C PRO A 75 -0.54 -23.67 -18.28
N ARG A 76 -1.48 -23.42 -17.36
CA ARG A 76 -2.42 -24.39 -16.83
C ARG A 76 -3.84 -24.00 -17.19
N ALA A 77 -4.72 -24.99 -17.36
CA ALA A 77 -6.12 -24.72 -17.63
C ALA A 77 -6.80 -24.21 -16.35
N LEU A 78 -7.84 -23.38 -16.52
CA LEU A 78 -8.65 -22.89 -15.39
C LEU A 78 -9.38 -24.02 -14.66
N SER A 79 -9.59 -25.16 -15.33
CA SER A 79 -10.13 -26.39 -14.74
C SER A 79 -9.16 -27.09 -13.79
N ASP A 80 -7.88 -26.76 -13.83
CA ASP A 80 -6.89 -27.35 -12.95
C ASP A 80 -6.95 -26.69 -11.56
N LYS A 81 -6.59 -27.43 -10.50
CA LYS A 81 -6.63 -26.96 -9.09
C LYS A 81 -5.74 -25.73 -8.81
N GLU A 82 -5.89 -25.05 -7.68
CA GLU A 82 -4.96 -23.97 -7.32
C GLU A 82 -3.49 -24.41 -7.23
N ASN A 83 -2.56 -23.45 -7.29
CA ASN A 83 -1.15 -23.72 -7.03
C ASN A 83 -0.94 -23.93 -5.52
N LEU A 84 -0.39 -25.06 -5.14
CA LEU A 84 -0.02 -25.32 -3.75
C LEU A 84 1.20 -24.48 -3.38
N GLN A 85 1.05 -23.64 -2.37
CA GLN A 85 2.10 -22.77 -1.87
C GLN A 85 2.26 -22.94 -0.35
N THR A 86 3.49 -23.14 0.10
CA THR A 86 3.85 -23.20 1.52
C THR A 86 4.00 -21.79 2.13
N PRO A 87 3.81 -21.61 3.45
CA PRO A 87 4.04 -20.32 4.11
C PRO A 87 5.44 -19.75 3.88
N LYS A 88 6.47 -20.61 3.82
CA LYS A 88 7.86 -20.22 3.54
C LYS A 88 8.05 -19.68 2.12
N GLN A 89 7.26 -20.15 1.15
CA GLN A 89 7.27 -19.63 -0.21
C GLN A 89 6.56 -18.27 -0.28
N LEU A 90 5.40 -18.12 0.35
CA LEU A 90 4.65 -16.86 0.41
C LEU A 90 5.44 -15.74 1.10
N ALA A 91 6.13 -16.06 2.21
CA ALA A 91 6.89 -15.11 3.01
C ALA A 91 7.97 -14.36 2.20
N LYS A 92 8.46 -14.94 1.10
CA LYS A 92 9.49 -14.31 0.25
C LYS A 92 9.05 -13.01 -0.41
N TYR A 93 7.75 -12.86 -0.69
CA TYR A 93 7.26 -11.70 -1.44
C TYR A 93 6.03 -11.04 -0.80
N LYS A 94 5.42 -11.63 0.24
CA LYS A 94 4.25 -11.09 0.94
C LYS A 94 4.39 -9.61 1.31
N GLN A 95 5.56 -9.18 1.78
CA GLN A 95 5.76 -7.78 2.17
C GLN A 95 5.69 -6.81 0.99
N TYR A 96 6.17 -7.23 -0.18
CA TYR A 96 6.20 -6.40 -1.39
C TYR A 96 4.83 -6.32 -2.06
N THR A 97 3.94 -7.30 -1.82
CA THR A 97 2.56 -7.29 -2.32
C THR A 97 1.61 -6.39 -1.52
N MET A 98 2.08 -5.76 -0.43
CA MET A 98 1.27 -4.84 0.39
C MET A 98 1.26 -3.41 -0.12
N CYS A 99 1.85 -3.13 -1.30
CA CYS A 99 1.77 -1.82 -1.92
C CYS A 99 0.31 -1.48 -2.28
N ILE A 100 -0.18 -0.34 -1.80
CA ILE A 100 -1.52 0.18 -2.11
C ILE A 100 -1.51 1.20 -3.25
N ASN A 101 -0.37 1.36 -3.94
CA ASN A 101 -0.17 2.37 -4.99
C ASN A 101 -0.52 3.79 -4.54
N CYS A 102 -0.10 4.19 -3.33
CA CYS A 102 -0.33 5.55 -2.80
C CYS A 102 0.69 6.59 -3.29
N MET A 103 1.73 6.16 -4.02
CA MET A 103 2.81 6.99 -4.56
C MET A 103 3.64 7.80 -3.53
N LEU A 104 3.42 7.66 -2.21
CA LEU A 104 4.17 8.38 -1.18
C LEU A 104 5.68 8.07 -1.18
N CYS A 105 6.08 6.90 -1.70
CA CYS A 105 7.49 6.54 -1.88
C CYS A 105 8.14 7.21 -3.11
N TYR A 106 7.35 7.81 -4.00
CA TYR A 106 7.81 8.54 -5.18
C TYR A 106 8.04 10.03 -4.89
N GLN A 107 7.40 10.53 -3.83
CA GLN A 107 7.77 11.82 -3.25
C GLN A 107 9.24 11.79 -2.85
N PRO A 108 9.95 12.93 -2.94
CA PRO A 108 11.27 13.00 -2.36
C PRO A 108 11.07 12.74 -0.86
N ALA A 109 11.61 11.63 -0.35
CA ALA A 109 11.81 11.51 1.08
C ALA A 109 12.52 12.80 1.48
N LEU A 110 11.93 13.57 2.40
CA LEU A 110 12.56 14.72 3.01
C LEU A 110 13.99 14.30 3.40
N LYS A 111 14.98 14.65 2.57
CA LYS A 111 16.30 14.98 3.09
C LYS A 111 15.96 16.08 4.06
N SER A 112 16.05 15.77 5.34
CA SER A 112 15.45 16.48 6.46
C SER A 112 15.77 17.97 6.57
N ASP A 113 16.53 18.57 5.65
CA ASP A 113 17.16 19.87 5.85
C ASP A 113 17.38 20.67 4.55
N LEU A 114 16.36 20.81 3.70
CA LEU A 114 16.42 21.88 2.69
C LEU A 114 15.04 22.45 2.39
N MET A 115 14.54 23.21 3.35
CA MET A 115 14.22 24.63 3.17
C MET A 115 14.20 25.07 1.69
N GLN A 116 13.07 24.82 1.01
CA GLN A 116 12.67 25.62 -0.14
C GLN A 116 11.54 26.52 0.32
N THR A 117 11.97 27.54 1.06
CA THR A 117 11.31 28.83 1.11
C THR A 117 11.29 29.38 -0.31
N PHE A 118 10.12 29.33 -0.95
CA PHE A 118 9.67 30.31 -1.92
C PHE A 118 8.20 30.59 -1.65
#